data_AF-A0A2V6X7G4-F1
#
_entry.id   AF-A0A2V6X7G4-F1
#
_cell.length_a   1.000
_cell.length_b   1.000
_cell.length_c   1.000
_cell.angle_alpha   90.00
_cell.angle_beta   90.00
_cell.angle_gamma   90.00
#
_symmetry.space_group_name_H-M   'P 1'
#
loop_
_entity.id
_entity.type
_entity.pdbx_description
1 polymer ?
#
loop_
_entity_poly.entity_id
_entity_poly.type
_entity_poly.pdbx_seq_one_letter_code
_entity_poly.pdbx_strand_id
1 'polypeptide(L)' 'MEFVEVAAGSFWMGWDQGLPGEAPRHQVWLDRYWIARTPVTRAEYAD' A
#
# COMPACT_ATOMS: atom_id res chain seq x y z
N MET A 1 -8.84 -12.90 9.01
CA MET A 1 -8.19 -11.69 8.50
C MET A 1 -8.28 -10.50 9.44
N GLU A 2 -7.14 -9.88 9.76
CA GLU A 2 -7.04 -8.64 10.54
C GLU A 2 -6.67 -7.47 9.60
N PHE A 3 -7.33 -6.32 9.74
CA PHE A 3 -7.04 -5.11 8.97
C PHE A 3 -6.48 -4.01 9.85
N VAL A 4 -5.60 -3.19 9.28
CA VAL A 4 -5.06 -1.98 9.89
C VAL A 4 -5.48 -0.75 9.09
N GLU A 5 -5.82 0.33 9.79
CA GLU A 5 -6.17 1.60 9.16
C GLU A 5 -4.91 2.33 8.71
N VAL A 6 -4.96 2.89 7.50
CA VAL A 6 -4.03 3.89 7.02
C VAL A 6 -4.79 5.22 6.91
N ALA A 7 -4.35 6.23 7.67
CA ALA A 7 -4.98 7.54 7.70
C ALA A 7 -4.86 8.25 6.33
N ALA A 8 -5.83 9.11 6.02
CA ALA A 8 -5.80 9.95 4.83
C ALA A 8 -4.62 10.93 4.88
N GLY A 9 -4.05 11.25 3.72
CA GLY A 9 -3.02 12.27 3.61
C GLY A 9 -2.18 12.22 2.34
N SER A 10 -1.28 13.19 2.22
CA SER A 10 -0.25 13.18 1.18
C SER A 10 0.93 12.30 1.58
N PHE A 11 1.42 11.50 0.63
CA PHE A 11 2.68 10.75 0.79
C PHE A 11 3.53 10.85 -0.48
N TRP A 12 4.82 10.53 -0.33
CA TRP A 12 5.75 10.44 -1.46
C TRP A 12 5.70 9.02 -2.04
N MET A 13 5.29 8.91 -3.30
CA MET A 13 5.28 7.68 -4.08
C MET A 13 6.43 7.68 -5.08
N GLY A 14 7.00 6.50 -5.32
CA GLY A 14 8.13 6.32 -6.23
C GLY A 14 9.49 6.59 -5.58
N TRP A 15 10.56 6.25 -6.31
CA TRP A 15 11.94 6.37 -5.87
C TRP A 15 12.88 6.74 -7.01
N ASP A 16 13.53 7.90 -6.90
CA ASP A 16 14.41 8.45 -7.94
C ASP A 16 15.69 7.63 -8.18
N GLN A 17 16.09 6.80 -7.20
CA GLN A 17 17.28 5.95 -7.29
C GLN A 17 16.93 4.48 -7.51
N GLY A 18 15.64 4.18 -7.74
CA GLY A 18 15.13 2.84 -7.97
C GLY A 18 15.26 2.37 -9.42
N LEU A 19 14.56 1.29 -9.74
CA LEU A 19 14.43 0.83 -11.13
C LEU A 19 13.70 1.87 -11.99
N PRO A 20 13.85 1.87 -13.33
CA PRO A 20 13.23 2.89 -14.19
C PRO A 20 11.71 3.06 -14.03
N GLY A 21 11.00 1.99 -13.66
CA GLY A 21 9.55 2.03 -13.42
C GLY A 21 9.14 2.58 -12.03
N GLU A 22 10.10 2.81 -11.14
CA GLU A 22 9.85 3.33 -9.78
C GLU A 22 10.00 4.85 -9.72
N ALA A 23 10.68 5.47 -10.69
CA ALA A 23 10.87 6.90 -10.78
C ALA A 23 9.78 7.59 -11.66
N PRO A 24 9.56 8.91 -11.49
CA PRO A 24 10.13 9.78 -10.48
C PRO A 24 9.34 9.73 -9.17
N ARG A 25 9.99 10.16 -8.08
CA ARG A 25 9.32 10.41 -6.82
C ARG A 25 8.37 11.62 -6.94
N HIS A 26 7.11 11.45 -6.54
CA HIS A 26 6.09 12.50 -6.60
C HIS A 26 5.08 12.38 -5.44
N GLN A 27 4.34 13.45 -5.14
CA GLN A 27 3.33 13.44 -4.09
C GLN A 27 1.99 12.91 -4.61
N VAL A 28 1.35 12.06 -3.81
CA VAL A 28 0.00 11.53 -4.06
C VAL A 28 -0.85 11.75 -2.81
N TRP A 29 -2.10 12.18 -2.99
CA TRP A 29 -3.11 12.18 -1.93
C TRP A 29 -3.89 10.87 -1.96
N LEU A 30 -4.06 10.24 -0.79
CA LEU A 30 -4.97 9.12 -0.61
C LEU A 30 -5.96 9.40 0.51
N ASP A 31 -7.21 8.98 0.31
CA ASP A 31 -8.20 8.94 1.36
C ASP A 31 -7.89 7.82 2.36
N ARG A 32 -8.57 7.84 3.51
CA ARG A 32 -8.45 6.79 4.53
C ARG A 32 -8.83 5.45 3.93
N TYR A 33 -8.00 4.43 4.16
CA TYR A 33 -8.29 3.06 3.76
C TYR A 33 -7.82 2.05 4.80
N TRP A 34 -8.21 0.80 4.61
CA TRP A 34 -7.78 -0.32 5.44
C TRP A 34 -7.03 -1.32 4.57
N ILE A 35 -5.93 -1.84 5.08
CA ILE A 35 -5.17 -2.90 4.43
C ILE A 35 -5.01 -4.07 5.37
N ALA A 36 -5.04 -5.28 4.81
CA ALA A 36 -4.81 -6.48 5.59
C ALA A 36 -3.41 -6.46 6.21
N ARG A 37 -3.31 -6.85 7.48
CA ARG A 37 -2.01 -6.95 8.17
C ARG A 37 -1.10 -8.00 7.53
N THR A 38 -1.69 -9.07 7.00
CA THR A 38 -0.98 -10.19 6.36
C THR A 38 -1.63 -10.55 5.03
N PRO A 39 -0.88 -11.16 4.10
CA PRO A 39 -1.46 -11.76 2.90
C PRO A 39 -2.52 -12.81 3.26
N VAL A 40 -3.46 -13.02 2.34
CA VAL A 40 -4.46 -14.09 2.43
C VAL A 40 -3.76 -15.44 2.47
N THR A 41 -4.13 -16.27 3.44
CA THR A 41 -3.60 -17.64 3.57
C THR A 41 -4.34 -18.61 2.66
N ARG A 42 -3.72 -19.78 2.40
CA ARG A 42 -4.39 -20.86 1.66
C ARG A 42 -5.68 -21.34 2.31
N ALA A 43 -5.74 -21.36 3.65
CA ALA A 43 -6.93 -21.75 4.39
C ALA A 43 -8.05 -20.72 4.16
N GLU A 44 -7.77 -19.43 4.34
CA GLU A 44 -8.74 -18.35 4.11
C GLU A 44 -9.24 -18.27 2.67
N TYR A 45 -8.44 -18.72 1.69
CA TYR A 45 -8.89 -18.81 0.30
C TYR A 45 -9.80 -20.03 0.03
N ALA A 46 -9.62 -21.11 0.78
CA ALA A 46 -10.37 -22.34 0.62
C ALA A 46 -11.74 -22.32 1.33
N ASP A 47 -11.93 -21.39 2.26
CA ASP A 47 -13.19 -21.10 2.96
C ASP A 47 -14.14 -20.23 2.10
#